data_AF-A0A2V9V984-F1
#
_entry.id   AF-A0A2V9V984-F1
#
_cell.length_a   1.000
_cell.length_b   1.000
_cell.length_c   1.000
_cell.angle_alpha   90.00
_cell.angle_beta   90.00
_cell.angle_gamma   90.00
#
_symmetry.space_group_name_H-M   'P 1'
#
loop_
_entity.id
_entity.type
_entity.pdbx_description
1 polymer ?
#
loop_
_entity_poly.entity_id
_entity_poly.type
_entity_poly.pdbx_seq_one_letter_code
_entity_poly.pdbx_strand_id
1 'polypeptide(L)'
;MESQTSSIGQVIEKSRVNDLPLNGRNFIQLAYLSPGVNQGPAGIVQQGSIPENERGNGAIQANGLMATNNNFLLNGFDNNEQQIGFEVIQPAVDAIQEFKVQTNNFGADIGQGGAVVNVVLKSGTNKFHGSAYEFLRNSALDARNYFDDPTLPMPPFKQNQFGGTFGGPIVKDKTFFFVDYQGTRIRESQTDVSTVPSVQEHSGDFSDLLPTQILDPVTGLQFMGNNNASPNVIPSCPSPTGGACLDPAGTNVINLYPAPRPGAGTVNNFLSNPVLRNNQDSFDIRVDHQFGTRDSFFGTFSYGNVDARRPDPFPGLAGGGVFSGDINNKSLAAGLSDVHTFSDNKINELKIGYMRYVVRAIPFFTGQPIAQQLGIPGINDSNNPATGGLPNFIIDRLSAVGNQDFFPEDLRENNYQLLDSFTYTRGRHIFKMGADLRRR
;
A
#
# COMPACT_ATOMS: atom_id res chain seq x y z
N MET A 1 16.04 -33.79 -14.96
CA MET A 1 14.80 -34.31 -15.54
C MET A 1 13.71 -34.18 -14.49
N GLU A 2 12.87 -33.13 -14.56
CA GLU A 2 11.64 -33.07 -13.76
C GLU A 2 10.63 -34.05 -14.38
N SER A 3 10.14 -35.01 -13.59
CA SER A 3 9.00 -35.85 -13.99
C SER A 3 7.71 -35.15 -13.57
N GLN A 4 6.94 -34.71 -14.58
CA GLN A 4 5.52 -34.35 -14.55
C GLN A 4 4.92 -34.00 -13.19
N THR A 5 4.91 -32.70 -12.86
CA THR A 5 3.97 -32.14 -11.88
C THR A 5 2.66 -31.81 -12.59
N SER A 6 1.51 -32.16 -12.00
CA SER A 6 0.17 -31.81 -12.52
C SER A 6 -0.23 -30.36 -12.20
N SER A 7 0.70 -29.53 -11.73
CA SER A 7 0.45 -28.12 -11.41
C SER A 7 0.43 -27.26 -12.66
N ILE A 8 -0.58 -26.41 -12.81
CA ILE A 8 -0.56 -25.33 -13.80
C ILE A 8 0.19 -24.15 -13.17
N GLY A 9 1.38 -23.87 -13.69
CA GLY A 9 2.19 -22.74 -13.25
C GLY A 9 3.12 -22.27 -14.35
N GLN A 10 3.49 -20.99 -14.29
CA GLN A 10 4.39 -20.36 -15.23
C GLN A 10 5.64 -19.88 -14.51
N VAL A 11 6.79 -20.27 -15.06
CA VAL A 11 8.10 -19.75 -14.66
C VAL A 11 8.43 -18.57 -15.56
N ILE A 12 8.69 -17.43 -14.95
CA ILE A 12 9.12 -16.21 -15.64
C ILE A 12 10.59 -16.00 -15.30
N GLU A 13 11.42 -16.31 -16.29
CA GLU A 13 12.87 -16.22 -16.19
C GLU A 13 13.35 -14.77 -16.18
N LYS A 14 14.52 -14.55 -15.57
CA LYS A 14 15.22 -13.25 -15.49
C LYS A 14 15.13 -12.37 -16.73
N SER A 15 15.30 -12.92 -17.94
CA SER A 15 15.24 -12.13 -19.19
C SER A 15 13.88 -11.44 -19.35
N ARG A 16 12.78 -12.17 -19.15
CA ARG A 16 11.44 -11.59 -19.23
C ARG A 16 11.16 -10.59 -18.10
N VAL A 17 11.69 -10.83 -16.89
CA VAL A 17 11.54 -9.90 -15.78
C VAL A 17 12.21 -8.56 -16.09
N ASN A 18 13.37 -8.59 -16.75
CA ASN A 18 14.12 -7.39 -17.10
C ASN A 18 13.67 -6.70 -18.40
N ASP A 19 13.26 -7.48 -19.41
CA ASP A 19 13.05 -6.97 -20.77
C ASP A 19 11.61 -6.47 -21.01
N LEU A 20 10.66 -6.86 -20.15
CA LEU A 20 9.29 -6.40 -20.26
C LEU A 20 9.11 -5.01 -19.63
N PRO A 21 8.36 -4.10 -20.27
CA PRO A 21 8.07 -2.80 -19.70
C PRO A 21 7.17 -2.96 -18.47
N LEU A 22 7.74 -2.75 -17.29
CA LEU A 22 7.05 -2.80 -16.01
C LEU A 22 6.89 -1.39 -15.46
N ASN A 23 5.63 -0.93 -15.36
CA ASN A 23 5.37 0.37 -14.75
C ASN A 23 5.69 0.31 -13.24
N GLY A 24 6.53 1.23 -12.77
CA GLY A 24 7.06 1.22 -11.40
C GLY A 24 8.05 0.08 -11.09
N ARG A 25 8.45 -0.70 -12.11
CA ARG A 25 9.30 -1.91 -11.98
C ARG A 25 8.75 -2.92 -10.96
N ASN A 26 7.43 -3.04 -10.95
CA ASN A 26 6.72 -4.02 -10.13
C ASN A 26 6.67 -5.38 -10.85
N PHE A 27 7.47 -6.35 -10.38
CA PHE A 27 7.52 -7.69 -10.97
C PHE A 27 6.19 -8.46 -10.88
N ILE A 28 5.28 -8.08 -9.98
CA ILE A 28 4.02 -8.78 -9.76
C ILE A 28 3.09 -8.62 -10.96
N GLN A 29 3.23 -7.55 -11.74
CA GLN A 29 2.53 -7.38 -13.01
C GLN A 29 2.83 -8.50 -14.02
N LEU A 30 3.99 -9.18 -13.88
CA LEU A 30 4.32 -10.33 -14.72
C LEU A 30 3.42 -11.54 -14.42
N ALA A 31 2.81 -11.60 -13.23
CA ALA A 31 1.86 -12.67 -12.90
C ALA A 31 0.65 -12.67 -13.83
N TYR A 32 0.25 -11.51 -14.37
CA TYR A 32 -0.86 -11.38 -15.34
C TYR A 32 -0.59 -12.11 -16.66
N LEU A 33 0.66 -12.49 -16.94
CA LEU A 33 0.99 -13.32 -18.09
C LEU A 33 0.62 -14.80 -17.88
N SER A 34 0.33 -15.19 -16.64
CA SER A 34 -0.02 -16.56 -16.28
C SER A 34 -1.50 -16.85 -16.54
N PRO A 35 -1.86 -18.00 -17.12
CA PRO A 35 -3.25 -18.37 -17.35
C PRO A 35 -4.09 -18.36 -16.06
N GLY A 36 -5.26 -17.73 -16.14
CA GLY A 36 -6.20 -17.63 -15.02
C GLY A 36 -5.86 -16.55 -14.00
N VAL A 37 -4.78 -15.77 -14.22
CA VAL A 37 -4.41 -14.63 -13.37
C VAL A 37 -4.90 -13.33 -13.99
N ASN A 38 -5.69 -12.59 -13.21
CA ASN A 38 -6.20 -11.27 -13.57
C ASN A 38 -5.77 -10.24 -12.53
N GLN A 39 -5.87 -8.96 -12.90
CA GLN A 39 -5.76 -7.88 -11.93
C GLN A 39 -6.93 -7.96 -10.93
N GLY A 40 -6.64 -7.74 -9.64
CA GLY A 40 -7.69 -7.60 -8.63
C GLY A 40 -8.58 -6.36 -8.82
N PRO A 41 -9.62 -6.15 -7.99
CA PRO A 41 -10.54 -5.02 -8.13
C PRO A 41 -9.82 -3.68 -7.96
N ALA A 42 -10.20 -2.68 -8.76
CA ALA A 42 -9.56 -1.37 -8.76
C ALA A 42 -9.94 -0.50 -7.56
N GLY A 43 -9.01 0.36 -7.10
CA GLY A 43 -9.31 1.45 -6.16
C GLY A 43 -9.53 1.03 -4.70
N ILE A 44 -9.18 -0.20 -4.34
CA ILE A 44 -9.28 -0.71 -2.96
C ILE A 44 -7.89 -0.76 -2.30
N VAL A 45 -7.86 -0.83 -0.96
CA VAL A 45 -6.63 -0.97 -0.15
C VAL A 45 -5.72 -2.08 -0.68
N GLN A 46 -6.34 -3.17 -1.12
CA GLN A 46 -5.72 -4.38 -1.65
C GLN A 46 -4.95 -4.17 -2.97
N GLN A 47 -5.17 -3.05 -3.69
CA GLN A 47 -4.40 -2.68 -4.89
C GLN A 47 -3.22 -1.74 -4.58
N GLY A 48 -2.87 -1.50 -3.32
CA GLY A 48 -1.76 -0.58 -2.99
C GLY A 48 -2.09 0.89 -3.26
N SER A 49 -3.39 1.25 -3.25
CA SER A 49 -3.87 2.64 -3.25
C SER A 49 -3.63 3.36 -1.91
N ILE A 50 -3.04 2.66 -0.94
CA ILE A 50 -2.64 3.18 0.37
C ILE A 50 -1.16 3.56 0.38
N PRO A 51 -0.76 4.66 1.05
CA PRO A 51 0.58 5.23 0.86
C PRO A 51 1.70 4.44 1.55
N GLU A 52 1.38 3.62 2.55
CA GLU A 52 2.33 2.70 3.21
C GLU A 52 2.84 1.59 2.30
N ASN A 53 2.25 1.42 1.11
CA ASN A 53 2.47 0.24 0.29
C ASN A 53 3.65 0.40 -0.70
N GLU A 54 4.64 -0.50 -0.64
CA GLU A 54 5.70 -0.63 -1.66
C GLU A 54 5.15 -1.19 -2.98
N ARG A 55 4.02 -1.92 -2.91
CA ARG A 55 3.52 -2.83 -3.94
C ARG A 55 3.05 -2.21 -5.24
N GLY A 56 2.95 -0.88 -5.36
CA GLY A 56 2.53 -0.14 -6.56
C GLY A 56 1.58 -0.91 -7.52
N ASN A 57 0.28 -0.98 -7.20
CA ASN A 57 -0.77 -1.61 -8.03
C ASN A 57 -0.47 -3.03 -8.57
N GLY A 58 -0.30 -3.99 -7.64
CA GLY A 58 0.07 -5.39 -7.94
C GLY A 58 -0.95 -6.46 -7.53
N ALA A 59 -2.21 -6.15 -7.27
CA ALA A 59 -3.17 -7.17 -6.81
C ALA A 59 -3.34 -8.30 -7.85
N ILE A 60 -3.14 -9.55 -7.42
CA ILE A 60 -3.36 -10.74 -8.23
C ILE A 60 -4.67 -11.40 -7.83
N GLN A 61 -5.54 -11.73 -8.79
CA GLN A 61 -6.64 -12.69 -8.59
C GLN A 61 -6.41 -13.90 -9.49
N ALA A 62 -6.43 -15.09 -8.91
CA ALA A 62 -6.26 -16.32 -9.66
C ALA A 62 -7.54 -17.14 -9.66
N ASN A 63 -8.00 -17.54 -10.85
CA ASN A 63 -9.15 -18.43 -11.06
C ASN A 63 -10.44 -17.98 -10.34
N GLY A 64 -10.65 -16.67 -10.22
CA GLY A 64 -11.82 -16.08 -9.55
C GLY A 64 -11.76 -16.05 -8.02
N LEU A 65 -10.64 -16.45 -7.40
CA LEU A 65 -10.42 -16.33 -5.96
C LEU A 65 -10.05 -14.90 -5.56
N MET A 66 -10.30 -14.57 -4.28
CA MET A 66 -9.96 -13.25 -3.72
C MET A 66 -8.46 -13.00 -3.76
N ALA A 67 -8.05 -11.74 -3.98
CA ALA A 67 -6.65 -11.35 -4.08
C ALA A 67 -5.88 -11.52 -2.75
N THR A 68 -6.61 -11.48 -1.64
CA THR A 68 -6.12 -11.67 -0.27
C THR A 68 -5.86 -13.14 0.09
N ASN A 69 -6.23 -14.07 -0.80
CA ASN A 69 -6.08 -15.50 -0.55
C ASN A 69 -4.84 -16.08 -1.20
N ASN A 70 -4.01 -15.28 -1.88
CA ASN A 70 -2.77 -15.75 -2.47
C ASN A 70 -1.71 -15.99 -1.39
N ASN A 71 -0.73 -16.82 -1.72
CA ASN A 71 0.41 -17.10 -0.88
C ASN A 71 1.69 -16.58 -1.54
N PHE A 72 2.35 -15.62 -0.89
CA PHE A 72 3.61 -15.04 -1.35
C PHE A 72 4.80 -15.67 -0.62
N LEU A 73 5.79 -16.12 -1.39
CA LEU A 73 7.03 -16.72 -0.90
C LEU A 73 8.24 -15.96 -1.43
N LEU A 74 9.24 -15.76 -0.57
CA LEU A 74 10.55 -15.22 -0.94
C LEU A 74 11.64 -16.21 -0.55
N ASN A 75 12.39 -16.72 -1.52
CA ASN A 75 13.33 -17.84 -1.37
C ASN A 75 12.69 -19.09 -0.70
N GLY A 76 11.38 -19.25 -0.86
CA GLY A 76 10.58 -20.29 -0.21
C GLY A 76 10.20 -20.05 1.26
N PHE A 77 10.51 -18.89 1.82
CA PHE A 77 10.01 -18.45 3.14
C PHE A 77 8.70 -17.67 2.99
N ASP A 78 7.85 -17.71 4.02
CA ASP A 78 6.59 -16.97 4.10
C ASP A 78 6.83 -15.45 4.00
N ASN A 79 6.17 -14.79 3.05
CA ASN A 79 6.30 -13.35 2.80
C ASN A 79 4.92 -12.65 2.88
N ASN A 80 3.96 -13.21 3.62
CA ASN A 80 2.59 -12.71 3.69
C ASN A 80 2.34 -11.84 4.93
N GLU A 81 1.79 -10.65 4.72
CA GLU A 81 1.22 -9.76 5.73
C GLU A 81 -0.11 -10.34 6.25
N GLN A 82 -0.39 -10.18 7.55
CA GLN A 82 -1.43 -10.99 8.22
C GLN A 82 -2.84 -10.39 8.15
N GLN A 83 -3.01 -9.08 8.07
CA GLN A 83 -4.32 -8.43 8.12
C GLN A 83 -4.99 -8.32 6.74
N ILE A 84 -4.23 -8.04 5.69
CA ILE A 84 -4.71 -7.81 4.32
C ILE A 84 -4.38 -8.99 3.39
N GLY A 85 -3.29 -9.73 3.61
CA GLY A 85 -2.97 -10.96 2.90
C GLY A 85 -2.17 -10.77 1.60
N PHE A 86 -1.11 -9.96 1.66
CA PHE A 86 -0.24 -9.62 0.52
C PHE A 86 1.24 -9.70 0.88
N GLU A 87 2.12 -9.56 -0.12
CA GLU A 87 3.57 -9.58 0.08
C GLU A 87 4.09 -8.46 0.99
N VAL A 88 5.07 -8.80 1.85
CA VAL A 88 5.74 -7.86 2.78
C VAL A 88 7.00 -7.27 2.17
N ILE A 89 7.83 -8.12 1.59
CA ILE A 89 9.07 -7.75 0.89
C ILE A 89 8.85 -7.84 -0.62
N GLN A 90 9.24 -6.79 -1.34
CA GLN A 90 9.26 -6.74 -2.79
C GLN A 90 10.68 -6.48 -3.30
N PRO A 91 11.44 -7.54 -3.67
CA PRO A 91 12.79 -7.37 -4.19
C PRO A 91 12.84 -6.55 -5.47
N ALA A 92 13.97 -5.89 -5.72
CA ALA A 92 14.19 -5.22 -6.99
C ALA A 92 14.11 -6.22 -8.16
N VAL A 93 13.59 -5.80 -9.32
CA VAL A 93 13.56 -6.63 -10.53
C VAL A 93 14.94 -7.19 -10.88
N ASP A 94 15.99 -6.38 -10.71
CA ASP A 94 17.38 -6.80 -10.91
C ASP A 94 17.89 -7.80 -9.87
N ALA A 95 17.22 -7.97 -8.72
CA ALA A 95 17.58 -8.96 -7.71
C ALA A 95 16.98 -10.35 -8.01
N ILE A 96 15.95 -10.41 -8.86
CA ILE A 96 15.17 -11.63 -9.12
C ILE A 96 15.89 -12.55 -10.10
N GLN A 97 16.11 -13.78 -9.68
CA GLN A 97 16.59 -14.86 -10.54
C GLN A 97 15.42 -15.54 -11.25
N GLU A 98 14.38 -15.85 -10.48
CA GLU A 98 13.19 -16.56 -10.96
C GLU A 98 11.94 -16.04 -10.24
N PHE A 99 10.86 -15.91 -11.01
CA PHE A 99 9.53 -15.62 -10.50
C PHE A 99 8.58 -16.70 -11.01
N LYS A 100 7.89 -17.39 -10.08
CA LYS A 100 6.98 -18.49 -10.42
C LYS A 100 5.60 -18.23 -9.85
N VAL A 101 4.58 -18.35 -10.70
CA VAL A 101 3.17 -18.27 -10.30
C VAL A 101 2.50 -19.61 -10.56
N GLN A 102 1.89 -20.19 -9.53
CA GLN A 102 1.15 -21.44 -9.61
C GLN A 102 -0.30 -21.17 -9.21
N THR A 103 -1.25 -21.47 -10.09
CA THR A 103 -2.67 -21.09 -9.89
C THR A 103 -3.56 -22.28 -9.56
N ASN A 104 -3.09 -23.50 -9.77
CA ASN A 104 -3.84 -24.71 -9.45
C ASN A 104 -2.92 -25.92 -9.22
N ASN A 105 -3.43 -26.91 -8.47
CA ASN A 105 -2.85 -28.24 -8.31
C ASN A 105 -1.38 -28.24 -7.83
N PHE A 106 -1.05 -27.34 -6.91
CA PHE A 106 0.21 -27.34 -6.16
C PHE A 106 0.24 -28.48 -5.14
N GLY A 107 1.45 -28.93 -4.78
CA GLY A 107 1.63 -30.03 -3.84
C GLY A 107 1.21 -29.65 -2.41
N ALA A 108 1.04 -30.66 -1.56
CA ALA A 108 0.71 -30.47 -0.14
C ALA A 108 1.85 -29.80 0.66
N ASP A 109 3.01 -29.58 0.05
CA ASP A 109 4.14 -28.82 0.57
C ASP A 109 3.90 -27.31 0.59
N ILE A 110 2.84 -26.83 -0.08
CA ILE A 110 2.45 -25.42 -0.07
C ILE A 110 1.19 -25.23 0.76
N GLY A 111 1.33 -24.55 1.91
CA GLY A 111 0.21 -24.12 2.74
C GLY A 111 -0.51 -22.90 2.13
N GLN A 112 -1.81 -22.76 2.42
CA GLN A 112 -2.72 -21.70 1.92
C GLN A 112 -3.20 -21.87 0.46
N GLY A 113 -4.45 -21.44 0.21
CA GLY A 113 -5.12 -21.54 -1.09
C GLY A 113 -4.75 -20.40 -2.05
N GLY A 114 -5.53 -20.17 -3.12
CA GLY A 114 -5.28 -19.08 -4.06
C GLY A 114 -4.20 -19.40 -5.11
N ALA A 115 -3.48 -18.37 -5.57
CA ALA A 115 -2.23 -18.55 -6.29
C ALA A 115 -1.04 -18.54 -5.34
N VAL A 116 -0.03 -19.34 -5.66
CA VAL A 116 1.27 -19.31 -5.01
C VAL A 116 2.21 -18.52 -5.87
N VAL A 117 2.77 -17.46 -5.30
CA VAL A 117 3.71 -16.56 -5.95
C VAL A 117 5.06 -16.73 -5.25
N ASN A 118 6.00 -17.38 -5.93
CA ASN A 118 7.33 -17.64 -5.38
C ASN A 118 8.40 -16.83 -6.11
N VAL A 119 9.16 -16.05 -5.35
CA VAL A 119 10.26 -15.22 -5.83
C VAL A 119 11.57 -15.80 -5.32
N VAL A 120 12.55 -15.98 -6.20
CA VAL A 120 13.89 -16.43 -5.83
C VAL A 120 14.90 -15.35 -6.18
N LEU A 121 15.70 -14.95 -5.20
CA LEU A 121 16.80 -13.99 -5.38
C LEU A 121 17.97 -14.62 -6.12
N LYS A 122 18.74 -13.79 -6.83
CA LYS A 122 20.02 -14.17 -7.42
C LYS A 122 21.00 -14.61 -6.34
N SER A 123 21.86 -15.55 -6.74
CA SER A 123 23.02 -16.00 -5.97
C SER A 123 24.30 -15.43 -6.60
N GLY A 124 25.38 -15.40 -5.81
CA GLY A 124 26.70 -15.05 -6.33
C GLY A 124 27.29 -16.14 -7.23
N THR A 125 28.35 -15.80 -7.96
CA THR A 125 29.04 -16.74 -8.85
C THR A 125 30.53 -16.73 -8.59
N ASN A 126 31.30 -17.58 -9.28
CA ASN A 126 32.77 -17.58 -9.23
C ASN A 126 33.45 -16.34 -9.83
N LYS A 127 32.66 -15.42 -10.39
CA LYS A 127 33.15 -14.15 -10.95
C LYS A 127 32.39 -13.01 -10.28
N PHE A 128 33.10 -11.94 -9.99
CA PHE A 128 32.44 -10.70 -9.61
C PHE A 128 31.64 -10.16 -10.80
N HIS A 129 30.37 -9.86 -10.56
CA HIS A 129 29.50 -9.17 -11.50
C HIS A 129 28.58 -8.22 -10.75
N GLY A 130 28.13 -7.18 -11.43
CA GLY A 130 27.17 -6.26 -10.90
C GLY A 130 26.48 -5.47 -11.99
N SER A 131 25.45 -4.74 -11.58
CA SER A 131 24.74 -3.79 -12.43
C SER A 131 24.47 -2.52 -11.64
N ALA A 132 24.31 -1.40 -12.35
CA ALA A 132 23.79 -0.16 -11.81
C ALA A 132 22.74 0.36 -12.79
N TYR A 133 21.70 1.00 -12.26
CA TYR A 133 20.59 1.51 -13.06
C TYR A 133 19.98 2.77 -12.44
N GLU A 134 19.33 3.55 -13.30
CA GLU A 134 18.54 4.73 -12.94
C GLU A 134 17.38 4.82 -13.95
N PHE A 135 16.17 5.04 -13.44
CA PHE A 135 14.95 5.23 -14.21
C PHE A 135 14.29 6.53 -13.78
N LEU A 136 14.13 7.44 -14.73
CA LEU A 136 13.50 8.74 -14.53
C LEU A 136 12.14 8.76 -15.23
N ARG A 137 11.12 9.20 -14.50
CA ARG A 137 9.80 9.52 -15.05
C ARG A 137 9.36 10.87 -14.51
N ASN A 138 8.88 11.77 -15.35
CA ASN A 138 8.47 13.10 -14.90
C ASN A 138 7.51 13.78 -15.87
N SER A 139 6.84 14.81 -15.36
CA SER A 139 5.96 15.70 -16.11
C SER A 139 6.60 16.40 -17.31
N ALA A 140 7.93 16.49 -17.46
CA ALA A 140 8.50 17.05 -18.69
C ALA A 140 8.50 16.06 -19.87
N LEU A 141 8.39 14.76 -19.58
CA LEU A 141 8.38 13.67 -20.57
C LEU A 141 6.98 13.03 -20.72
N ASP A 142 6.18 13.04 -19.66
CA ASP A 142 4.85 12.45 -19.62
C ASP A 142 3.79 13.37 -20.24
N ALA A 143 2.73 12.77 -20.81
CA ALA A 143 1.55 13.50 -21.24
C ALA A 143 0.71 13.95 -20.03
N ARG A 144 -0.03 15.05 -20.19
CA ARG A 144 -0.99 15.56 -19.19
C ARG A 144 -2.08 14.54 -18.91
N ASN A 145 -2.50 14.39 -17.65
CA ASN A 145 -3.66 13.58 -17.32
C ASN A 145 -4.92 14.21 -17.91
N TYR A 146 -5.81 13.41 -18.49
CA TYR A 146 -7.07 13.87 -19.08
C TYR A 146 -7.93 14.69 -18.10
N PHE A 147 -7.86 14.39 -16.80
CA PHE A 147 -8.65 15.06 -15.75
C PHE A 147 -7.99 16.32 -15.19
N ASP A 148 -6.74 16.62 -15.56
CA ASP A 148 -6.10 17.87 -15.16
C ASP A 148 -6.74 19.03 -15.92
N ASP A 149 -6.92 20.16 -15.24
CA ASP A 149 -7.39 21.38 -15.88
C ASP A 149 -6.40 21.83 -16.96
N PRO A 150 -6.79 21.85 -18.26
CA PRO A 150 -5.88 22.19 -19.35
C PRO A 150 -5.46 23.67 -19.33
N THR A 151 -6.17 24.51 -18.58
CA THR A 151 -5.86 25.95 -18.43
C THR A 151 -4.81 26.22 -17.36
N LEU A 152 -4.55 25.26 -16.47
CA LEU A 152 -3.56 25.37 -15.40
C LEU A 152 -2.23 24.71 -15.78
N PRO A 153 -1.10 25.11 -15.15
CA PRO A 153 0.16 24.38 -15.29
C PRO A 153 -0.02 22.90 -14.98
N MET A 154 0.69 22.05 -15.73
CA MET A 154 0.59 20.61 -15.51
C MET A 154 1.06 20.26 -14.09
N PRO A 155 0.28 19.46 -13.33
CA PRO A 155 0.67 19.07 -11.99
C PRO A 155 2.06 18.41 -11.99
N PRO A 156 2.98 18.84 -11.11
CA PRO A 156 4.34 18.34 -11.15
C PRO A 156 4.38 16.89 -10.68
N PHE A 157 4.98 16.05 -11.53
CA PHE A 157 5.29 14.66 -11.25
C PHE A 157 6.78 14.40 -11.49
N LYS A 158 7.44 13.73 -10.55
CA LYS A 158 8.84 13.29 -10.61
C LYS A 158 8.99 11.96 -9.85
N GLN A 159 9.48 10.96 -10.55
CA GLN A 159 9.84 9.66 -10.02
C GLN A 159 11.28 9.32 -10.45
N ASN A 160 12.12 8.98 -9.48
CA ASN A 160 13.46 8.46 -9.71
C ASN A 160 13.53 7.08 -9.06
N GLN A 161 13.99 6.08 -9.79
CA GLN A 161 14.19 4.73 -9.28
C GLN A 161 15.58 4.25 -9.69
N PHE A 162 16.43 4.06 -8.70
CA PHE A 162 17.85 3.77 -8.91
C PHE A 162 18.31 2.65 -8.01
N GLY A 163 19.42 2.05 -8.39
CA GLY A 163 19.93 0.93 -7.64
C GLY A 163 21.02 0.19 -8.36
N GLY A 164 21.36 -0.97 -7.82
CA GLY A 164 22.36 -1.83 -8.38
C GLY A 164 22.43 -3.16 -7.67
N THR A 165 23.13 -4.08 -8.32
CA THR A 165 23.38 -5.42 -7.79
C THR A 165 24.87 -5.67 -7.80
N PHE A 166 25.34 -6.49 -6.86
CA PHE A 166 26.71 -6.96 -6.85
C PHE A 166 26.79 -8.36 -6.25
N GLY A 167 27.50 -9.26 -6.91
CA GLY A 167 27.68 -10.62 -6.43
C GLY A 167 28.98 -11.22 -6.91
N GLY A 168 29.42 -12.25 -6.21
CA GLY A 168 30.68 -12.91 -6.50
C GLY A 168 31.08 -13.94 -5.43
N PRO A 169 32.31 -14.47 -5.51
CA PRO A 169 32.79 -15.45 -4.56
C PRO A 169 33.38 -14.76 -3.31
N ILE A 170 33.01 -15.25 -2.12
CA ILE A 170 33.81 -15.07 -0.89
C ILE A 170 34.94 -16.09 -0.89
N VAL A 171 34.60 -17.35 -1.18
CA VAL A 171 35.52 -18.47 -1.37
C VAL A 171 35.14 -19.13 -2.68
N LYS A 172 36.04 -19.11 -3.68
CA LYS A 172 35.77 -19.71 -4.99
C LYS A 172 35.33 -21.17 -4.83
N ASP A 173 34.34 -21.56 -5.64
CA ASP A 173 33.72 -22.88 -5.70
C ASP A 173 33.02 -23.33 -4.41
N LYS A 174 32.92 -22.48 -3.38
CA LYS A 174 32.35 -22.85 -2.07
C LYS A 174 31.38 -21.84 -1.50
N THR A 175 31.72 -20.56 -1.49
CA THR A 175 30.94 -19.54 -0.79
C THR A 175 30.75 -18.33 -1.69
N PHE A 176 29.50 -17.96 -1.90
CA PHE A 176 29.09 -16.89 -2.79
C PHE A 176 28.22 -15.91 -2.04
N PHE A 177 28.28 -14.64 -2.43
CA PHE A 177 27.38 -13.62 -1.94
C PHE A 177 26.71 -12.90 -3.10
N PHE A 178 25.51 -12.40 -2.83
CA PHE A 178 24.76 -11.50 -3.68
C PHE A 178 24.13 -10.42 -2.80
N VAL A 179 24.21 -9.18 -3.25
CA VAL A 179 23.56 -8.02 -2.63
C VAL A 179 22.93 -7.15 -3.69
N ASP A 180 21.87 -6.46 -3.32
CA ASP A 180 21.31 -5.38 -4.11
C ASP A 180 20.76 -4.26 -3.24
N TYR A 181 20.50 -3.12 -3.87
CA TYR A 181 19.82 -1.99 -3.26
C TYR A 181 18.98 -1.29 -4.31
N GLN A 182 17.78 -0.88 -3.92
CA GLN A 182 16.90 -0.04 -4.71
C GLN A 182 16.37 1.13 -3.89
N GLY A 183 16.49 2.32 -4.45
CA GLY A 183 15.84 3.54 -3.95
C GLY A 183 14.77 4.02 -4.94
N THR A 184 13.55 4.27 -4.44
CA THR A 184 12.48 4.92 -5.19
C THR A 184 12.16 6.27 -4.55
N ARG A 185 12.05 7.34 -5.34
CA ARG A 185 11.74 8.70 -4.89
C ARG A 185 10.64 9.29 -5.76
N ILE A 186 9.45 9.42 -5.19
CA ILE A 186 8.26 9.96 -5.87
C ILE A 186 7.89 11.31 -5.24
N ARG A 187 7.68 12.30 -6.10
CA ARG A 187 7.03 13.58 -5.81
C ARG A 187 5.93 13.74 -6.84
N GLU A 188 4.71 13.78 -6.39
CA GLU A 188 3.54 13.79 -7.26
C GLU A 188 2.54 14.80 -6.72
N SER A 189 1.93 15.59 -7.59
CA SER A 189 0.76 16.37 -7.24
C SER A 189 -0.46 15.61 -7.68
N GLN A 190 -1.33 15.27 -6.74
CA GLN A 190 -2.61 14.65 -7.06
C GLN A 190 -3.65 15.74 -7.21
N THR A 191 -4.36 15.75 -8.34
CA THR A 191 -5.48 16.66 -8.57
C THR A 191 -6.69 16.14 -7.80
N ASP A 192 -7.05 16.83 -6.72
CA ASP A 192 -8.25 16.56 -5.95
C ASP A 192 -9.36 17.53 -6.36
N VAL A 193 -10.49 16.97 -6.77
CA VAL A 193 -11.71 17.73 -7.06
C VAL A 193 -12.70 17.45 -5.94
N SER A 194 -13.14 18.51 -5.28
CA SER A 194 -14.00 18.41 -4.10
C SER A 194 -15.21 19.32 -4.23
N THR A 195 -16.27 18.98 -3.50
CA THR A 195 -17.42 19.87 -3.32
C THR A 195 -17.29 20.53 -1.96
N VAL A 196 -17.18 21.85 -1.96
CA VAL A 196 -17.13 22.70 -0.77
C VAL A 196 -18.38 23.61 -0.73
N PRO A 197 -18.73 24.19 0.42
CA PRO A 197 -19.82 25.15 0.51
C PRO A 197 -19.69 26.29 -0.49
N SER A 198 -20.82 26.77 -1.01
CA SER A 198 -20.82 28.02 -1.78
C SER A 198 -20.49 29.20 -0.85
N VAL A 199 -20.11 30.34 -1.44
CA VAL A 199 -19.79 31.55 -0.65
C VAL A 199 -20.98 31.98 0.20
N GLN A 200 -22.20 31.76 -0.29
CA GLN A 200 -23.46 32.05 0.39
C GLN A 200 -23.70 31.09 1.57
N GLU A 201 -23.42 29.81 1.37
CA GLU A 201 -23.63 28.76 2.39
C GLU A 201 -22.76 28.97 3.63
N HIS A 202 -21.56 29.56 3.51
CA HIS A 202 -20.75 29.98 4.68
C HIS A 202 -21.47 30.95 5.62
N SER A 203 -22.46 31.69 5.12
CA SER A 203 -23.29 32.63 5.89
C SER A 203 -24.68 32.09 6.23
N GLY A 204 -24.97 30.82 5.92
CA GLY A 204 -26.27 30.18 6.17
C GLY A 204 -27.33 30.43 5.10
N ASP A 205 -26.95 30.95 3.93
CA ASP A 205 -27.84 31.11 2.78
C ASP A 205 -27.69 29.90 1.84
N PHE A 206 -28.71 29.04 1.81
CA PHE A 206 -28.80 27.84 0.98
C PHE A 206 -29.85 27.99 -0.14
N SER A 207 -30.10 29.22 -0.58
CA SER A 207 -31.07 29.52 -1.65
C SER A 207 -30.65 28.95 -3.01
N ASP A 208 -29.38 28.64 -3.20
CA ASP A 208 -28.80 27.96 -4.36
C ASP A 208 -29.19 26.46 -4.44
N LEU A 209 -29.73 25.87 -3.37
CA LEU A 209 -30.20 24.48 -3.33
C LEU A 209 -31.66 24.29 -3.74
N LEU A 210 -32.39 25.36 -4.03
CA LEU A 210 -33.79 25.26 -4.46
C LEU A 210 -33.92 24.40 -5.74
N PRO A 211 -34.99 23.57 -5.85
CA PRO A 211 -36.21 23.56 -5.05
C PRO A 211 -36.16 22.73 -3.75
N THR A 212 -35.00 22.19 -3.35
CA THR A 212 -34.87 21.46 -2.07
C THR A 212 -35.12 22.42 -0.91
N GLN A 213 -36.04 22.07 -0.01
CA GLN A 213 -36.40 22.91 1.14
C GLN A 213 -35.56 22.54 2.36
N ILE A 214 -34.90 23.53 2.97
CA ILE A 214 -34.22 23.38 4.26
C ILE A 214 -35.22 23.73 5.35
N LEU A 215 -35.58 22.73 6.16
CA LEU A 215 -36.60 22.85 7.20
C LEU A 215 -35.96 23.16 8.55
N ASP A 216 -36.61 24.04 9.30
CA ASP A 216 -36.32 24.28 10.71
C ASP A 216 -36.75 23.05 11.54
N PRO A 217 -35.83 22.38 12.26
CA PRO A 217 -36.17 21.20 13.04
C PRO A 217 -37.13 21.48 14.21
N VAL A 218 -37.30 22.75 14.62
CA VAL A 218 -38.21 23.15 15.69
C VAL A 218 -39.65 23.31 15.18
N THR A 219 -39.81 23.97 14.03
CA THR A 219 -41.14 24.31 13.50
C THR A 219 -41.62 23.38 12.39
N GLY A 220 -40.71 22.64 11.75
CA GLY A 220 -40.97 21.84 10.55
C GLY A 220 -41.26 22.66 9.29
N LEU A 221 -41.13 23.99 9.38
CA LEU A 221 -41.34 24.92 8.26
C LEU A 221 -40.01 25.21 7.56
N GLN A 222 -40.08 25.60 6.29
CA GLN A 222 -38.90 26.05 5.56
C GLN A 222 -38.31 27.30 6.23
N PHE A 223 -36.98 27.38 6.33
CA PHE A 223 -36.30 28.60 6.74
C PHE A 223 -36.56 29.73 5.72
N MET A 224 -36.92 30.92 6.19
CA MET A 224 -37.28 32.07 5.35
C MET A 224 -36.44 33.34 5.60
N GLY A 225 -35.30 33.21 6.28
CA GLY A 225 -34.45 34.33 6.69
C GLY A 225 -35.14 35.32 7.65
N ASN A 226 -34.40 36.34 8.11
CA ASN A 226 -34.94 37.35 9.03
C ASN A 226 -36.08 38.20 8.46
N ASN A 227 -36.21 38.27 7.12
CA ASN A 227 -37.24 39.04 6.42
C ASN A 227 -38.47 38.20 6.02
N ASN A 228 -38.51 36.91 6.36
CA ASN A 228 -39.55 35.96 5.97
C ASN A 228 -39.80 35.88 4.45
N ALA A 229 -38.81 36.27 3.64
CA ALA A 229 -38.90 36.37 2.18
C ALA A 229 -37.73 35.69 1.46
N SER A 230 -36.76 35.16 2.21
CA SER A 230 -35.54 34.54 1.67
C SER A 230 -35.57 33.04 1.97
N PRO A 231 -36.17 32.22 1.09
CA PRO A 231 -36.24 30.77 1.30
C PRO A 231 -34.85 30.16 1.45
N ASN A 232 -34.74 29.16 2.33
CA ASN A 232 -33.50 28.45 2.70
C ASN A 232 -32.41 29.31 3.36
N VAL A 233 -32.75 30.49 3.91
CA VAL A 233 -31.79 31.30 4.68
C VAL A 233 -31.96 31.05 6.17
N ILE A 234 -30.97 30.42 6.80
CA ILE A 234 -30.95 30.17 8.25
C ILE A 234 -30.53 31.47 8.95
N PRO A 235 -31.34 32.01 9.88
CA PRO A 235 -30.99 33.23 10.58
C PRO A 235 -29.79 33.03 11.52
N SER A 236 -29.02 34.08 11.77
CA SER A 236 -28.09 34.13 12.91
C SER A 236 -28.88 34.52 14.17
N CYS A 237 -28.68 33.83 15.29
CA CYS A 237 -29.39 34.18 16.52
C CYS A 237 -28.48 34.22 17.77
N PRO A 238 -28.86 34.96 18.83
CA PRO A 238 -28.04 35.11 20.02
C PRO A 238 -27.91 33.84 20.88
N SER A 239 -28.81 32.86 20.72
CA SER A 239 -28.85 31.61 21.50
C SER A 239 -29.08 30.41 20.57
N PRO A 240 -28.02 29.69 20.17
CA PRO A 240 -28.09 28.59 19.20
C PRO A 240 -28.75 27.31 19.73
N THR A 241 -29.03 27.25 21.03
CA THR A 241 -29.62 26.08 21.69
C THR A 241 -31.05 25.84 21.22
N GLY A 242 -31.23 24.83 20.36
CA GLY A 242 -32.55 24.35 19.93
C GLY A 242 -32.71 24.13 18.43
N GLY A 243 -31.75 24.51 17.59
CA GLY A 243 -31.77 24.20 16.15
C GLY A 243 -32.49 25.22 15.24
N ALA A 244 -33.00 26.32 15.80
CA ALA A 244 -33.69 27.37 15.04
C ALA A 244 -32.75 28.36 14.33
N CYS A 245 -31.43 28.24 14.50
CA CYS A 245 -30.43 29.15 13.92
C CYS A 245 -29.06 28.45 13.81
N LEU A 246 -28.09 29.10 13.17
CA LEU A 246 -26.74 28.55 12.97
C LEU A 246 -26.03 28.28 14.32
N ASP A 247 -25.54 27.05 14.47
CA ASP A 247 -24.70 26.67 15.61
C ASP A 247 -23.26 27.21 15.44
N PRO A 248 -22.64 27.80 16.48
CA PRO A 248 -21.28 28.33 16.40
C PRO A 248 -20.23 27.26 16.11
N ALA A 249 -20.37 26.06 16.68
CA ALA A 249 -19.44 24.96 16.39
C ALA A 249 -19.62 24.46 14.95
N GLY A 250 -20.88 24.36 14.47
CA GLY A 250 -21.16 24.09 13.06
C GLY A 250 -20.55 25.14 12.12
N THR A 251 -20.66 26.42 12.47
CA THR A 251 -20.06 27.53 11.71
C THR A 251 -18.54 27.45 11.71
N ASN A 252 -17.91 27.11 12.85
CA ASN A 252 -16.47 26.91 12.95
C ASN A 252 -15.99 25.77 12.04
N VAL A 253 -16.74 24.66 11.96
CA VAL A 253 -16.44 23.54 11.05
C VAL A 253 -16.60 23.97 9.58
N ILE A 254 -17.69 24.64 9.22
CA ILE A 254 -17.91 25.12 7.84
C ILE A 254 -16.82 26.10 7.41
N ASN A 255 -16.34 26.95 8.31
CA ASN A 255 -15.24 27.89 8.02
C ASN A 255 -13.87 27.24 7.84
N LEU A 256 -13.73 25.93 8.08
CA LEU A 256 -12.54 25.19 7.70
C LEU A 256 -12.48 24.94 6.18
N TYR A 257 -13.64 24.86 5.51
CA TYR A 257 -13.65 24.65 4.07
C TYR A 257 -13.00 25.84 3.34
N PRO A 258 -12.20 25.57 2.29
CA PRO A 258 -11.72 26.62 1.42
C PRO A 258 -12.87 27.17 0.56
N ALA A 259 -12.71 28.41 0.10
CA ALA A 259 -13.67 29.00 -0.83
C ALA A 259 -13.68 28.24 -2.18
N PRO A 260 -14.85 28.12 -2.85
CA PRO A 260 -14.95 27.50 -4.15
C PRO A 260 -14.24 28.32 -5.23
N ARG A 261 -13.91 27.68 -6.36
CA ARG A 261 -13.37 28.35 -7.54
C ARG A 261 -14.37 29.41 -8.06
N PRO A 262 -13.89 30.60 -8.45
CA PRO A 262 -14.75 31.62 -9.04
C PRO A 262 -15.54 31.07 -10.24
N GLY A 263 -16.86 31.25 -10.23
CA GLY A 263 -17.75 30.83 -11.31
C GLY A 263 -18.05 29.32 -11.37
N ALA A 264 -17.56 28.53 -10.41
CA ALA A 264 -17.97 27.13 -10.28
C ALA A 264 -19.40 27.02 -9.73
N GLY A 265 -20.08 25.92 -10.07
CA GLY A 265 -21.40 25.60 -9.51
C GLY A 265 -21.34 25.13 -8.05
N THR A 266 -22.36 24.41 -7.60
CA THR A 266 -22.48 23.90 -6.22
C THR A 266 -21.87 22.51 -6.02
N VAL A 267 -21.24 21.94 -7.06
CA VAL A 267 -20.66 20.58 -7.10
C VAL A 267 -19.31 20.64 -7.78
N ASN A 268 -18.32 19.88 -7.29
CA ASN A 268 -16.96 19.79 -7.84
C ASN A 268 -16.33 21.19 -8.04
N ASN A 269 -16.63 22.07 -7.09
CA ASN A 269 -16.39 23.49 -7.17
C ASN A 269 -15.06 23.91 -6.56
N PHE A 270 -14.34 23.01 -5.90
CA PHE A 270 -12.98 23.22 -5.42
C PHE A 270 -12.00 22.28 -6.14
N LEU A 271 -10.79 22.78 -6.39
CA LEU A 271 -9.69 22.01 -6.96
C LEU A 271 -8.42 22.33 -6.17
N SER A 272 -7.73 21.29 -5.71
CA SER A 272 -6.41 21.40 -5.11
C SER A 272 -5.44 20.40 -5.73
N ASN A 273 -4.16 20.74 -5.73
CA ASN A 273 -3.08 19.90 -6.27
C ASN A 273 -2.00 19.69 -5.20
N PRO A 274 -2.33 19.10 -4.03
CA PRO A 274 -1.35 18.95 -2.97
C PRO A 274 -0.24 17.96 -3.37
N VAL A 275 1.00 18.24 -2.93
CA VAL A 275 2.17 17.45 -3.31
C VAL A 275 2.40 16.34 -2.30
N LEU A 276 2.25 15.09 -2.74
CA LEU A 276 2.65 13.92 -1.95
C LEU A 276 4.14 13.60 -2.11
N ARG A 277 4.66 12.95 -1.09
CA ARG A 277 6.01 12.39 -1.05
C ARG A 277 5.93 10.90 -0.79
N ASN A 278 6.65 10.10 -1.55
CA ASN A 278 6.90 8.71 -1.21
C ASN A 278 8.38 8.38 -1.47
N ASN A 279 9.12 8.05 -0.42
CA ASN A 279 10.50 7.58 -0.51
C ASN A 279 10.52 6.12 -0.05
N GLN A 280 11.11 5.25 -0.87
CA GLN A 280 11.23 3.83 -0.56
C GLN A 280 12.68 3.39 -0.69
N ASP A 281 13.14 2.57 0.23
CA ASP A 281 14.48 1.99 0.22
C ASP A 281 14.38 0.51 0.54
N SER A 282 14.90 -0.33 -0.34
CA SER A 282 14.99 -1.77 -0.13
C SER A 282 16.39 -2.29 -0.44
N PHE A 283 16.77 -3.35 0.25
CA PHE A 283 17.99 -4.09 -0.05
C PHE A 283 17.83 -5.56 0.34
N ASP A 284 18.51 -6.41 -0.41
CA ASP A 284 18.60 -7.83 -0.11
C ASP A 284 20.07 -8.27 0.01
N ILE A 285 20.29 -9.30 0.81
CA ILE A 285 21.57 -9.97 1.01
C ILE A 285 21.29 -11.46 0.94
N ARG A 286 22.07 -12.18 0.12
CA ARG A 286 22.08 -13.64 0.07
C ARG A 286 23.51 -14.15 0.16
N VAL A 287 23.72 -15.17 0.97
CA VAL A 287 24.99 -15.91 1.04
C VAL A 287 24.69 -17.39 0.86
N ASP A 288 25.35 -18.00 -0.12
CA ASP A 288 25.26 -19.43 -0.41
C ASP A 288 26.60 -20.09 -0.05
N HIS A 289 26.55 -21.25 0.60
CA HIS A 289 27.71 -22.03 1.00
C HIS A 289 27.52 -23.51 0.72
N GLN A 290 28.52 -24.13 0.09
CA GLN A 290 28.56 -25.57 -0.18
C GLN A 290 29.52 -26.27 0.79
N PHE A 291 29.00 -27.09 1.70
CA PHE A 291 29.78 -27.91 2.61
C PHE A 291 30.06 -29.28 1.97
N GLY A 292 31.15 -29.38 1.20
CA GLY A 292 31.49 -30.61 0.49
C GLY A 292 30.45 -30.96 -0.57
N THR A 293 30.13 -32.25 -0.77
CA THR A 293 29.21 -32.69 -1.84
C THR A 293 27.81 -33.03 -1.37
N ARG A 294 27.53 -32.98 -0.06
CA ARG A 294 26.27 -33.47 0.53
C ARG A 294 25.41 -32.38 1.14
N ASP A 295 26.02 -31.24 1.45
CA ASP A 295 25.41 -30.20 2.27
C ASP A 295 25.48 -28.87 1.51
N SER A 296 24.33 -28.23 1.30
CA SER A 296 24.24 -26.89 0.72
C SER A 296 23.39 -26.00 1.61
N PHE A 297 23.95 -24.85 1.96
CA PHE A 297 23.34 -23.89 2.87
C PHE A 297 23.16 -22.55 2.18
N PHE A 298 22.07 -21.85 2.49
CA PHE A 298 21.98 -20.43 2.19
C PHE A 298 21.33 -19.63 3.31
N GLY A 299 21.79 -18.39 3.47
CA GLY A 299 21.19 -17.38 4.33
C GLY A 299 20.73 -16.19 3.51
N THR A 300 19.56 -15.65 3.85
CA THR A 300 18.96 -14.47 3.20
C THR A 300 18.54 -13.45 4.24
N PHE A 301 18.67 -12.18 3.89
CA PHE A 301 18.15 -11.04 4.64
C PHE A 301 17.61 -10.01 3.67
N SER A 302 16.42 -9.52 3.93
CA SER A 302 15.71 -8.54 3.11
C SER A 302 15.15 -7.44 3.99
N TYR A 303 15.25 -6.21 3.53
CA TYR A 303 14.74 -5.04 4.22
C TYR A 303 14.00 -4.13 3.25
N GLY A 304 12.86 -3.61 3.70
CA GLY A 304 12.08 -2.58 3.02
C GLY A 304 11.74 -1.45 3.99
N ASN A 305 11.75 -0.23 3.50
CA ASN A 305 11.33 0.95 4.24
C ASN A 305 10.62 1.94 3.33
N VAL A 306 9.40 2.30 3.72
CA VAL A 306 8.63 3.40 3.11
C VAL A 306 8.58 4.56 4.08
N ASP A 307 8.92 5.75 3.60
CA ASP A 307 8.65 7.03 4.24
C ASP A 307 7.81 7.87 3.27
N ALA A 308 6.50 7.87 3.52
CA ALA A 308 5.52 8.58 2.74
C ALA A 308 4.88 9.70 3.57
N ARG A 309 4.54 10.78 2.88
CA ARG A 309 3.70 11.84 3.40
C ARG A 309 2.62 12.12 2.38
N ARG A 310 1.38 11.82 2.74
CA ARG A 310 0.21 12.12 1.92
C ARG A 310 -0.47 13.36 2.48
N PRO A 311 -0.53 14.46 1.74
CA PRO A 311 -1.19 15.68 2.19
C PRO A 311 -2.71 15.50 2.21
N ASP A 312 -3.38 16.36 2.97
CA ASP A 312 -4.83 16.53 2.88
C ASP A 312 -5.22 17.32 1.62
N PRO A 313 -6.43 17.07 1.07
CA PRO A 313 -6.97 17.82 -0.06
C PRO A 313 -7.29 19.27 0.32
N PHE A 314 -7.65 19.52 1.58
CA PHE A 314 -7.94 20.85 2.09
C PHE A 314 -6.78 21.44 2.88
N PRO A 315 -6.50 22.74 2.73
CA PRO A 315 -5.43 23.41 3.48
C PRO A 315 -5.81 23.58 4.96
N GLY A 316 -4.79 23.75 5.81
CA GLY A 316 -4.98 24.10 7.22
C GLY A 316 -5.49 22.93 8.07
N LEU A 317 -6.46 23.20 8.95
CA LEU A 317 -7.01 22.24 9.90
C LEU A 317 -8.15 21.38 9.33
N ALA A 318 -8.61 21.69 8.12
CA ALA A 318 -9.78 21.07 7.51
C ALA A 318 -9.61 19.57 7.26
N GLY A 319 -8.41 19.10 6.95
CA GLY A 319 -8.18 17.68 6.72
C GLY A 319 -8.91 17.15 5.49
N GLY A 320 -9.62 16.03 5.64
CA GLY A 320 -10.49 15.45 4.61
C GLY A 320 -9.80 14.43 3.69
N GLY A 321 -8.51 14.18 3.89
CA GLY A 321 -7.75 13.21 3.11
C GLY A 321 -7.97 11.78 3.58
N VAL A 322 -8.15 10.86 2.64
CA VAL A 322 -8.14 9.41 2.93
C VAL A 322 -6.69 8.94 2.98
N PHE A 323 -6.33 8.22 4.05
CA PHE A 323 -4.94 7.79 4.30
C PHE A 323 -3.93 8.95 4.24
N SER A 324 -4.31 10.15 4.70
CA SER A 324 -3.44 11.32 4.77
C SER A 324 -2.66 11.38 6.08
N GLY A 325 -1.47 11.97 6.03
CA GLY A 325 -0.57 12.07 7.18
C GLY A 325 0.87 11.64 6.87
N ASP A 326 1.61 11.37 7.95
CA ASP A 326 2.95 10.82 7.91
C ASP A 326 2.88 9.30 8.09
N ILE A 327 3.45 8.58 7.12
CA ILE A 327 3.26 7.14 6.97
C ILE A 327 4.61 6.48 6.84
N ASN A 328 4.93 5.57 7.76
CA ASN A 328 6.14 4.77 7.73
C ASN A 328 5.80 3.28 7.72
N ASN A 329 6.46 2.56 6.82
CA ASN A 329 6.42 1.11 6.76
C ASN A 329 7.84 0.58 6.90
N LYS A 330 8.05 -0.45 7.72
CA LYS A 330 9.31 -1.17 7.83
C LYS A 330 9.06 -2.67 7.75
N SER A 331 9.68 -3.26 6.75
CA SER A 331 9.63 -4.69 6.46
C SER A 331 11.01 -5.30 6.66
N LEU A 332 11.06 -6.46 7.30
CA LEU A 332 12.27 -7.25 7.45
C LEU A 332 11.92 -8.72 7.24
N ALA A 333 12.70 -9.42 6.43
CA ALA A 333 12.67 -10.87 6.34
C ALA A 333 14.07 -11.44 6.46
N ALA A 334 14.23 -12.52 7.21
CA ALA A 334 15.48 -13.24 7.36
C ALA A 334 15.20 -14.73 7.28
N GLY A 335 16.07 -15.48 6.62
CA GLY A 335 15.87 -16.90 6.43
C GLY A 335 17.19 -17.66 6.35
N LEU A 336 17.23 -18.84 6.94
CA LEU A 336 18.30 -19.81 6.81
C LEU A 336 17.73 -21.11 6.24
N SER A 337 18.41 -21.69 5.27
CA SER A 337 18.05 -22.96 4.66
C SER A 337 19.27 -23.86 4.61
N ASP A 338 19.08 -25.12 4.98
CA ASP A 338 20.08 -26.17 4.89
C ASP A 338 19.49 -27.36 4.14
N VAL A 339 20.20 -27.84 3.12
CA VAL A 339 19.84 -29.05 2.37
C VAL A 339 20.91 -30.09 2.60
N HIS A 340 20.52 -31.20 3.23
CA HIS A 340 21.39 -32.33 3.52
C HIS A 340 21.01 -33.56 2.69
N THR A 341 21.97 -34.10 1.95
CA THR A 341 21.84 -35.34 1.19
C THR A 341 22.42 -36.51 2.01
N PHE A 342 21.55 -37.25 2.70
CA PHE A 342 21.95 -38.42 3.49
C PHE A 342 22.48 -39.57 2.60
N SER A 343 21.86 -39.75 1.43
CA SER A 343 22.23 -40.71 0.39
C SER A 343 21.64 -40.26 -0.95
N ASP A 344 22.05 -40.89 -2.06
CA ASP A 344 21.58 -40.57 -3.42
C ASP A 344 20.05 -40.60 -3.63
N ASN A 345 19.32 -41.07 -2.63
CA ASN A 345 17.89 -41.20 -2.64
C ASN A 345 17.17 -40.64 -1.40
N LYS A 346 17.88 -39.93 -0.51
CA LYS A 346 17.33 -39.33 0.72
C LYS A 346 17.88 -37.92 0.88
N ILE A 347 17.00 -36.92 0.78
CA ILE A 347 17.34 -35.51 0.89
C ILE A 347 16.41 -34.87 1.92
N ASN A 348 16.97 -34.04 2.79
CA ASN A 348 16.22 -33.20 3.71
C ASN A 348 16.55 -31.72 3.48
N GLU A 349 15.55 -30.88 3.62
CA GLU A 349 15.67 -29.42 3.61
C GLU A 349 15.04 -28.87 4.88
N LEU A 350 15.85 -28.20 5.69
CA LEU A 350 15.42 -27.49 6.89
C LEU A 350 15.47 -25.98 6.64
N LYS A 351 14.38 -25.27 6.93
CA LYS A 351 14.25 -23.83 6.82
C LYS A 351 13.82 -23.20 8.13
N ILE A 352 14.50 -22.13 8.50
CA ILE A 352 14.16 -21.28 9.64
C ILE A 352 13.99 -19.86 9.12
N GLY A 353 12.79 -19.31 9.24
CA GLY A 353 12.42 -17.99 8.75
C GLY A 353 11.93 -17.07 9.86
N TYR A 354 12.18 -15.78 9.69
CA TYR A 354 11.63 -14.71 10.50
C TYR A 354 11.21 -13.56 9.60
N MET A 355 10.01 -13.04 9.80
CA MET A 355 9.52 -11.85 9.13
C MET A 355 8.94 -10.88 10.17
N ARG A 356 9.23 -9.60 9.99
CA ARG A 356 8.68 -8.51 10.80
C ARG A 356 8.14 -7.43 9.89
N TYR A 357 6.91 -7.02 10.16
CA TYR A 357 6.23 -5.95 9.43
C TYR A 357 5.71 -4.93 10.43
N VAL A 358 6.04 -3.66 10.22
CA VAL A 358 5.63 -2.56 11.11
C VAL A 358 5.11 -1.42 10.25
N VAL A 359 3.83 -1.08 10.43
CA VAL A 359 3.21 0.10 9.82
C VAL A 359 2.91 1.09 10.91
N ARG A 360 3.25 2.35 10.66
CA ARG A 360 2.85 3.46 11.49
C ARG A 360 2.33 4.58 10.60
N ALA A 361 1.03 4.76 10.61
CA ALA A 361 0.36 5.80 9.84
C ALA A 361 -0.32 6.78 10.79
N ILE A 362 0.14 8.03 10.78
CA ILE A 362 -0.29 9.05 11.75
C ILE A 362 -0.92 10.21 10.99
N PRO A 363 -2.22 10.49 11.20
CA PRO A 363 -2.88 11.62 10.57
C PRO A 363 -2.34 12.94 11.11
N PHE A 364 -2.54 14.01 10.34
CA PHE A 364 -2.16 15.34 10.82
C PHE A 364 -2.92 15.70 12.10
N PHE A 365 -2.29 16.55 12.93
CA PHE A 365 -2.86 17.02 14.19
C PHE A 365 -3.19 15.93 15.23
N THR A 366 -2.63 14.72 15.09
CA THR A 366 -2.73 13.67 16.13
C THR A 366 -2.29 14.21 17.49
N GLY A 367 -3.06 13.88 18.54
CA GLY A 367 -2.85 14.37 19.91
C GLY A 367 -3.22 15.84 20.16
N GLN A 368 -3.66 16.60 19.15
CA GLN A 368 -4.12 17.99 19.33
C GLN A 368 -5.64 18.02 19.59
N PRO A 369 -6.14 18.87 20.51
CA PRO A 369 -7.56 18.96 20.83
C PRO A 369 -8.32 19.85 19.84
N ILE A 370 -8.24 19.55 18.53
CA ILE A 370 -8.81 20.41 17.47
C ILE A 370 -10.33 20.53 17.60
N ALA A 371 -11.04 19.45 17.92
CA ALA A 371 -12.49 19.50 18.10
C ALA A 371 -12.89 20.47 19.22
N GLN A 372 -12.13 20.48 20.32
CA GLN A 372 -12.36 21.41 21.43
C GLN A 372 -12.13 22.86 21.00
N GLN A 373 -11.14 23.13 20.15
CA GLN A 373 -10.87 24.48 19.61
C GLN A 373 -12.03 24.99 18.75
N LEU A 374 -12.81 24.10 18.13
CA LEU A 374 -14.00 24.44 17.35
C LEU A 374 -15.28 24.54 18.19
N GLY A 375 -15.20 24.33 19.50
CA GLY A 375 -16.36 24.38 20.41
C GLY A 375 -17.08 23.04 20.57
N ILE A 376 -16.44 21.92 20.22
CA ILE A 376 -16.99 20.56 20.34
C ILE A 376 -16.23 19.81 21.45
N PRO A 377 -16.65 19.92 22.72
CA PRO A 377 -15.97 19.29 23.83
C PRO A 377 -16.25 17.79 23.91
N GLY A 378 -15.38 17.04 24.59
CA GLY A 378 -15.61 15.63 24.94
C GLY A 378 -15.25 14.60 23.87
N ILE A 379 -14.71 15.03 22.72
CA ILE A 379 -14.26 14.14 21.64
C ILE A 379 -12.80 13.72 21.82
N ASN A 380 -11.89 14.67 22.05
CA ASN A 380 -10.47 14.37 22.21
C ASN A 380 -10.14 14.02 23.68
N ASP A 381 -9.54 12.85 23.92
CA ASP A 381 -9.02 12.40 25.22
C ASP A 381 -7.53 12.73 25.36
N SER A 382 -7.18 13.55 26.35
CA SER A 382 -5.81 13.95 26.65
C SER A 382 -4.89 12.78 27.00
N ASN A 383 -5.43 11.65 27.47
CA ASN A 383 -4.66 10.45 27.81
C ASN A 383 -4.50 9.50 26.62
N ASN A 384 -5.23 9.72 25.53
CA ASN A 384 -5.17 8.91 24.33
C ASN A 384 -4.95 9.78 23.08
N PRO A 385 -3.69 10.00 22.67
CA PRO A 385 -3.35 10.82 21.51
C PRO A 385 -4.02 10.38 20.21
N ALA A 386 -4.43 9.11 20.09
CA ALA A 386 -5.12 8.59 18.91
C ALA A 386 -6.51 9.19 18.71
N THR A 387 -7.10 9.76 19.76
CA THR A 387 -8.38 10.47 19.69
C THR A 387 -8.22 11.95 19.30
N GLY A 388 -6.99 12.43 19.13
CA GLY A 388 -6.69 13.81 18.76
C GLY A 388 -6.97 14.12 17.28
N GLY A 389 -7.03 15.40 16.96
CA GLY A 389 -7.38 15.90 15.64
C GLY A 389 -8.85 16.26 15.49
N LEU A 390 -9.26 16.54 14.25
CA LEU A 390 -10.63 16.86 13.89
C LEU A 390 -11.37 15.54 13.57
N PRO A 391 -12.53 15.26 14.19
CA PRO A 391 -13.32 14.08 13.83
C PRO A 391 -13.80 14.17 12.38
N ASN A 392 -14.12 13.02 11.80
CA ASN A 392 -14.65 12.93 10.44
C ASN A 392 -16.07 13.53 10.37
N PHE A 393 -16.23 14.65 9.65
CA PHE A 393 -17.53 15.21 9.33
C PHE A 393 -17.91 14.83 7.90
N ILE A 394 -18.94 13.99 7.79
CA ILE A 394 -19.54 13.61 6.51
C ILE A 394 -20.87 14.36 6.40
N ILE A 395 -20.88 15.42 5.61
CA ILE A 395 -22.06 16.24 5.33
C ILE A 395 -22.52 15.88 3.92
N ASP A 396 -23.81 15.59 3.75
CA ASP A 396 -24.36 15.28 2.42
C ASP A 396 -24.02 16.40 1.41
N ARG A 397 -23.80 16.04 0.14
CA ARG A 397 -23.28 16.88 -0.95
C ARG A 397 -21.83 17.36 -0.80
N LEU A 398 -21.32 17.58 0.41
CA LEU A 398 -19.96 18.11 0.63
C LEU A 398 -18.92 16.99 0.73
N SER A 399 -17.70 17.30 0.34
CA SER A 399 -16.55 16.45 0.64
C SER A 399 -16.27 16.47 2.15
N ALA A 400 -15.89 15.33 2.71
CA ALA A 400 -15.68 15.19 4.15
C ALA A 400 -14.49 16.03 4.66
N VAL A 401 -14.57 16.51 5.89
CA VAL A 401 -13.47 17.19 6.60
C VAL A 401 -13.09 16.41 7.86
N GLY A 402 -11.86 16.58 8.31
CA GLY A 402 -11.28 15.88 9.45
C GLY A 402 -10.56 14.59 9.08
N ASN A 403 -10.15 13.88 10.11
CA ASN A 403 -9.41 12.63 9.98
C ASN A 403 -10.39 11.52 9.59
N GLN A 404 -10.16 10.89 8.43
CA GLN A 404 -10.94 9.77 7.94
C GLN A 404 -10.70 8.50 8.79
N ASP A 405 -11.57 7.51 8.63
CA ASP A 405 -11.49 6.24 9.36
C ASP A 405 -10.16 5.50 9.10
N PHE A 406 -9.83 4.52 9.96
CA PHE A 406 -8.64 3.65 9.91
C PHE A 406 -7.31 4.26 10.39
N PHE A 407 -7.23 5.59 10.59
CA PHE A 407 -6.04 6.26 11.14
C PHE A 407 -6.32 6.83 12.55
N PRO A 408 -5.33 6.87 13.48
CA PRO A 408 -3.97 6.37 13.31
C PRO A 408 -3.87 4.84 13.32
N GLU A 409 -2.89 4.32 12.57
CA GLU A 409 -2.54 2.90 12.52
C GLU A 409 -1.16 2.67 13.19
N ASP A 410 -1.08 1.69 14.09
CA ASP A 410 0.19 1.13 14.60
C ASP A 410 0.07 -0.40 14.53
N LEU A 411 0.52 -0.95 13.41
CA LEU A 411 0.52 -2.39 13.13
C LEU A 411 1.91 -2.96 13.42
N ARG A 412 1.97 -4.11 14.11
CA ARG A 412 3.22 -4.82 14.39
C ARG A 412 3.02 -6.32 14.28
N GLU A 413 3.61 -6.91 13.26
CA GLU A 413 3.53 -8.35 13.00
C GLU A 413 4.90 -9.00 13.18
N ASN A 414 4.92 -10.21 13.75
CA ASN A 414 6.11 -11.05 13.79
C ASN A 414 5.71 -12.45 13.37
N ASN A 415 6.35 -12.96 12.33
CA ASN A 415 6.10 -14.30 11.85
C ASN A 415 7.37 -15.12 11.96
N TYR A 416 7.31 -16.23 12.67
CA TYR A 416 8.38 -17.20 12.82
C TYR A 416 7.98 -18.46 12.09
N GLN A 417 8.84 -18.93 11.18
CA GLN A 417 8.60 -20.11 10.39
C GLN A 417 9.68 -21.16 10.64
N LEU A 418 9.25 -22.41 10.86
CA LEU A 418 10.11 -23.58 10.84
C LEU A 418 9.50 -24.57 9.85
N LEU A 419 10.24 -24.86 8.78
CA LEU A 419 9.81 -25.80 7.75
C LEU A 419 10.85 -26.91 7.60
N ASP A 420 10.40 -28.15 7.65
CA ASP A 420 11.21 -29.35 7.40
C ASP A 420 10.57 -30.15 6.28
N SER A 421 11.36 -30.51 5.27
CA SER A 421 10.92 -31.31 4.14
C SER A 421 11.88 -32.46 3.89
N PHE A 422 11.37 -33.67 3.80
CA PHE A 422 12.12 -34.89 3.55
C PHE A 422 11.61 -35.58 2.28
N THR A 423 12.52 -35.81 1.35
CA THR A 423 12.26 -36.53 0.09
C THR A 423 13.01 -37.85 0.08
N TYR A 424 12.27 -38.94 -0.15
CA TYR A 424 12.81 -40.29 -0.26
C TYR A 424 12.39 -40.96 -1.57
N THR A 425 13.37 -41.34 -2.38
CA THR A 425 13.14 -42.06 -3.64
C THR A 425 13.46 -43.54 -3.46
N ARG A 426 12.52 -44.41 -3.79
CA ARG A 426 12.73 -45.87 -3.76
C ARG A 426 12.16 -46.51 -5.03
N GLY A 427 13.06 -46.98 -5.90
CA GLY A 427 12.66 -47.56 -7.19
C GLY A 427 11.94 -46.53 -8.05
N ARG A 428 10.68 -46.79 -8.39
CA ARG A 428 9.81 -45.89 -9.17
C ARG A 428 8.94 -44.97 -8.32
N HIS A 429 9.10 -44.99 -6.99
CA HIS A 429 8.27 -44.21 -6.06
C HIS A 429 9.07 -43.07 -5.43
N ILE A 430 8.43 -41.91 -5.28
CA ILE A 430 8.93 -40.75 -4.56
C ILE A 430 7.98 -40.48 -3.40
N PHE A 431 8.50 -40.42 -2.19
CA PHE A 431 7.78 -40.06 -0.98
C PHE A 431 8.28 -38.69 -0.54
N LYS A 432 7.35 -37.74 -0.34
CA LYS A 432 7.62 -36.43 0.26
C LYS A 432 6.84 -36.33 1.57
N MET A 433 7.49 -35.89 2.63
CA MET A 433 6.90 -35.70 3.96
C MET A 433 7.59 -34.53 4.65
N GLY A 434 6.91 -33.88 5.59
CA GLY A 434 7.45 -32.69 6.23
C GLY A 434 6.47 -32.03 7.19
N ALA A 435 6.89 -30.90 7.76
CA ALA A 435 6.07 -30.05 8.61
C ALA A 435 6.39 -28.58 8.36
N ASP A 436 5.38 -27.72 8.34
CA ASP A 436 5.50 -26.26 8.32
C ASP A 436 4.81 -25.71 9.57
N LEU A 437 5.62 -25.18 10.49
CA LEU A 437 5.17 -24.59 11.75
C LEU A 437 5.37 -23.09 11.67
N ARG A 438 4.26 -22.34 11.76
CA ARG A 438 4.26 -20.88 11.74
C ARG A 438 3.68 -20.34 13.04
N ARG A 439 4.42 -19.43 13.68
CA ARG A 439 3.94 -18.64 14.82
C ARG A 439 3.82 -17.21 14.36
N ARG A 440 2.58 -16.72 14.34
CA ARG A 440 2.18 -15.42 13.81
C ARG A 440 1.76 -14.47 14.92
#